data_AF-A0A2I0DB85-F1
#
_entry.id   AF-A0A2I0DB85-F1
#
_cell.length_a   1.000
_cell.length_b   1.000
_cell.length_c   1.000
_cell.angle_alpha   90.00
_cell.angle_beta   90.00
_cell.angle_gamma   90.00
#
_symmetry.space_group_name_H-M   'P 1'
#
loop_
_entity.id
_entity.type
_entity.pdbx_description
1 polymer ?
#
loop_
_entity_poly.entity_id
_entity_poly.type
_entity_poly.pdbx_seq_one_letter_code
_entity_poly.pdbx_strand_id
1 'polypeptide(L)'
;MKKFRVKKWKKRGFEFLSIFIAVISAFALNSWNEDRRDDNSGNKILKEIANGLEKDIEDINHNIGGHKYGISACVYFRDLLADKQINSDSLMHHYLNLTRDFVSIQNVAGYETLKSQGLEL
;
A
#
# COMPACT_ATOMS: atom_id res chain seq x y z
N MET A 1 -12.20 -70.29 13.52
CA MET A 1 -12.36 -69.07 14.35
C MET A 1 -11.34 -67.94 14.10
N LYS A 2 -10.08 -68.19 13.68
CA LYS A 2 -9.08 -67.11 13.47
C LYS A 2 -9.40 -66.11 12.34
N LYS A 3 -9.95 -66.56 11.20
CA LYS A 3 -10.29 -65.68 10.03
C LYS A 3 -11.31 -64.58 10.34
N PHE A 4 -12.27 -64.83 11.24
CA PHE A 4 -13.31 -63.87 11.60
C PHE A 4 -12.77 -62.69 12.44
N ARG A 5 -11.77 -62.93 13.31
CA ARG A 5 -11.11 -61.88 14.09
C ARG A 5 -10.30 -60.93 13.20
N VAL A 6 -9.53 -61.45 12.24
CA VAL A 6 -8.73 -60.62 11.31
C VAL A 6 -9.62 -59.69 10.48
N LYS A 7 -10.77 -60.17 10.00
CA LYS A 7 -11.72 -59.36 9.22
C LYS A 7 -12.33 -58.20 10.04
N LYS A 8 -12.64 -58.44 11.32
CA LYS A 8 -13.12 -57.39 12.24
C LYS A 8 -12.05 -56.35 12.58
N TRP A 9 -10.78 -56.75 12.74
CA TRP A 9 -9.67 -55.84 12.99
C TRP A 9 -9.34 -54.97 11.77
N LYS A 10 -9.39 -55.54 10.56
CA LYS A 10 -9.26 -54.75 9.31
C LYS A 10 -10.37 -53.70 9.18
N LYS A 11 -11.62 -54.04 9.50
CA LYS A 11 -12.75 -53.10 9.49
C LYS A 11 -12.54 -51.94 10.47
N ARG A 12 -12.18 -52.23 11.72
CA ARG A 12 -11.91 -51.21 12.75
C ARG A 12 -10.71 -50.32 12.41
N GLY A 13 -9.66 -50.89 11.82
CA GLY A 13 -8.50 -50.14 11.34
C GLY A 13 -8.87 -49.18 10.20
N PHE A 14 -9.74 -49.62 9.28
CA PHE A 14 -10.24 -48.75 8.21
C PHE A 14 -11.12 -47.62 8.76
N GLU A 15 -12.04 -47.91 9.69
CA GLU A 15 -12.86 -46.89 10.36
C GLU A 15 -12.01 -45.84 11.07
N PHE A 16 -10.99 -46.27 11.84
CA PHE A 16 -10.05 -45.37 12.48
C PHE A 16 -9.28 -44.52 11.47
N LEU A 17 -8.74 -45.14 10.41
CA LEU A 17 -8.00 -44.43 9.37
C LEU A 17 -8.88 -43.40 8.65
N SER A 18 -10.15 -43.72 8.38
CA SER A 18 -11.09 -42.77 7.78
C SER A 18 -11.36 -41.56 8.67
N ILE A 19 -11.57 -41.78 9.98
CA ILE A 19 -11.75 -40.68 10.95
C ILE A 19 -10.47 -39.84 11.03
N PHE A 20 -9.32 -40.50 11.09
CA PHE A 20 -8.02 -39.83 11.15
C PHE A 20 -7.75 -38.94 9.93
N ILE A 21 -8.01 -39.47 8.73
CA ILE A 21 -7.90 -38.70 7.48
C ILE A 21 -8.86 -37.51 7.52
N ALA A 22 -10.12 -37.71 7.91
CA ALA A 22 -11.10 -36.63 7.97
C ALA A 22 -10.65 -35.49 8.90
N VAL A 23 -10.11 -35.82 10.08
CA VAL A 23 -9.61 -34.82 11.04
C VAL A 23 -8.41 -34.07 10.47
N ILE A 24 -7.41 -34.77 9.92
CA ILE A 24 -6.24 -34.11 9.30
C ILE A 24 -6.66 -33.23 8.13
N SER A 25 -7.56 -33.71 7.27
CA SER A 25 -8.08 -32.93 6.16
C SER A 25 -8.80 -31.66 6.63
N ALA A 26 -9.55 -31.71 7.73
CA ALA A 26 -10.19 -30.53 8.29
C ALA A 26 -9.16 -29.49 8.77
N PHE A 27 -8.12 -29.90 9.48
CA PHE A 27 -7.04 -29.01 9.91
C PHE A 27 -6.25 -28.44 8.72
N ALA A 28 -5.93 -29.27 7.73
CA ALA A 28 -5.22 -28.85 6.53
C ALA A 28 -6.04 -27.84 5.71
N LEU A 29 -7.35 -28.07 5.56
CA LEU A 29 -8.25 -27.14 4.89
C LEU A 29 -8.36 -25.81 5.63
N ASN A 30 -8.42 -25.83 6.97
CA ASN A 30 -8.46 -24.61 7.77
C ASN A 30 -7.16 -23.80 7.61
N SER A 31 -6.00 -24.47 7.74
CA SER A 31 -4.69 -23.83 7.59
C SER A 31 -4.52 -23.23 6.19
N TRP A 32 -4.89 -23.97 5.14
CA TRP A 32 -4.84 -23.45 3.77
C TRP A 32 -5.77 -22.24 3.55
N ASN A 33 -6.89 -22.17 4.27
CA ASN A 33 -7.78 -21.02 4.19
C ASN A 33 -7.25 -19.81 4.95
N GLU A 34 -6.57 -20.03 6.07
CA GLU A 34 -5.84 -18.99 6.82
C GLU A 34 -4.70 -18.41 5.98
N ASP A 35 -3.81 -19.25 5.45
CA ASP A 35 -2.69 -18.83 4.59
C ASP A 35 -3.19 -17.98 3.40
N ARG A 36 -4.26 -18.43 2.72
CA ARG A 36 -4.83 -17.68 1.59
C ARG A 36 -5.38 -16.32 2.02
N ARG A 37 -5.96 -16.22 3.23
CA ARG A 37 -6.51 -14.97 3.73
C ARG A 37 -5.39 -13.98 4.06
N ASP A 38 -4.29 -14.47 4.60
CA ASP A 38 -3.14 -13.67 4.99
C ASP A 38 -2.41 -13.16 3.73
N ASP A 39 -2.20 -14.03 2.73
CA ASP A 39 -1.71 -13.64 1.39
C ASP A 39 -2.57 -12.54 0.74
N ASN A 40 -3.90 -12.67 0.82
CA ASN A 40 -4.81 -11.66 0.26
C ASN A 40 -4.73 -10.32 1.01
N SER A 41 -4.57 -10.37 2.33
CA SER A 41 -4.44 -9.18 3.17
C SER A 41 -3.13 -8.46 2.89
N GLY A 42 -2.01 -9.20 2.82
CA GLY A 42 -0.70 -8.68 2.43
C GLY A 42 -0.72 -8.05 1.03
N ASN A 43 -1.31 -8.73 0.04
CA ASN A 43 -1.46 -8.18 -1.31
C ASN A 43 -2.27 -6.88 -1.34
N LYS A 44 -3.32 -6.78 -0.53
CA LYS A 44 -4.13 -5.56 -0.44
C LYS A 44 -3.33 -4.39 0.15
N ILE A 45 -2.56 -4.64 1.21
CA ILE A 45 -1.69 -3.64 1.83
C ILE A 45 -0.62 -3.17 0.85
N LEU A 46 0.07 -4.09 0.17
CA LEU A 46 1.08 -3.73 -0.81
C LEU A 46 0.50 -2.90 -1.96
N LYS A 47 -0.73 -3.23 -2.40
CA LYS A 47 -1.43 -2.44 -3.41
C LYS A 47 -1.78 -1.04 -2.90
N GLU A 48 -2.17 -0.89 -1.65
CA GLU A 48 -2.42 0.42 -1.05
C GLU A 48 -1.15 1.26 -0.95
N ILE A 49 -0.03 0.66 -0.52
CA ILE A 49 1.28 1.30 -0.51
C ILE A 49 1.69 1.73 -1.93
N ALA A 50 1.56 0.84 -2.91
CA ALA A 50 1.90 1.14 -4.30
C ALA A 50 1.08 2.31 -4.86
N ASN A 51 -0.23 2.31 -4.63
CA ASN A 51 -1.10 3.42 -5.03
C ASN A 51 -0.73 4.72 -4.30
N GLY A 52 -0.39 4.65 -3.01
CA GLY A 52 0.08 5.79 -2.23
C GLY A 52 1.35 6.41 -2.82
N LEU A 53 2.33 5.57 -3.16
CA LEU A 53 3.58 5.98 -3.80
C LEU A 53 3.35 6.62 -5.18
N GLU A 54 2.42 6.10 -5.97
CA GLU A 54 2.05 6.71 -7.25
C GLU A 54 1.48 8.13 -7.06
N LYS A 55 0.63 8.32 -6.04
CA LYS A 55 0.12 9.66 -5.67
C LYS A 55 1.19 10.59 -5.13
N ASP A 56 2.13 10.06 -4.34
CA ASP A 56 3.25 10.86 -3.85
C ASP A 56 4.14 11.35 -5.00
N ILE A 57 4.33 10.53 -6.05
CA ILE A 57 5.05 10.96 -7.26
C ILE A 57 4.30 12.07 -8.00
N GLU A 58 2.98 11.95 -8.15
CA GLU A 58 2.15 13.01 -8.73
C GLU A 58 2.28 14.33 -7.96
N ASP A 59 2.19 14.28 -6.62
CA ASP A 59 2.34 15.43 -5.73
C ASP A 59 3.72 16.09 -5.85
N ILE A 60 4.80 15.29 -5.79
CA ILE A 60 6.17 15.78 -5.94
C ILE A 60 6.35 16.50 -7.27
N ASN A 61 5.85 15.94 -8.37
CA ASN A 61 5.95 16.57 -9.68
C ASN A 61 5.19 17.90 -9.75
N HIS A 62 4.01 17.98 -9.13
CA HIS A 62 3.27 19.23 -9.01
C HIS A 62 4.06 20.27 -8.19
N ASN A 63 4.62 19.86 -7.06
CA ASN A 63 5.43 20.71 -6.19
C ASN A 63 6.68 21.24 -6.87
N ILE A 64 7.38 20.41 -7.66
CA ILE A 64 8.51 20.85 -8.49
C ILE A 64 8.07 21.96 -9.47
N GLY A 65 6.93 21.79 -10.14
CA GLY A 65 6.36 22.82 -11.01
C GLY A 65 6.06 24.10 -10.25
N GLY A 66 5.42 23.98 -9.09
CA GLY A 66 5.14 25.06 -8.15
C GLY A 66 6.37 25.87 -7.75
N HIS A 67 7.42 25.19 -7.30
CA HIS A 67 8.68 25.84 -6.93
C HIS A 67 9.34 26.55 -8.12
N LYS A 68 9.26 25.99 -9.34
CA LYS A 68 9.75 26.69 -10.55
C LYS A 68 8.99 27.99 -10.80
N TYR A 69 7.67 28.01 -10.59
CA TYR A 69 6.89 29.25 -10.66
C TYR A 69 7.26 30.24 -9.57
N GLY A 70 7.51 29.76 -8.34
CA GLY A 70 8.00 30.60 -7.23
C GLY A 70 9.35 31.25 -7.54
N ILE A 71 10.32 30.48 -8.07
CA ILE A 71 11.62 31.02 -8.50
C ILE A 71 11.44 32.08 -9.59
N SER A 72 10.57 31.83 -10.57
CA SER A 72 10.24 32.79 -11.63
C SER A 72 9.63 34.09 -11.05
N ALA A 73 8.75 33.98 -10.05
CA ALA A 73 8.22 35.13 -9.33
C ALA A 73 9.30 35.90 -8.57
N CYS A 74 10.23 35.23 -7.88
CA CYS A 74 11.36 35.88 -7.22
C CYS A 74 12.22 36.67 -8.22
N VAL A 75 12.48 36.10 -9.41
CA VAL A 75 13.20 36.79 -10.49
C VAL A 75 12.43 38.02 -10.96
N TYR A 76 11.13 37.89 -11.21
CA TYR A 76 10.26 38.99 -11.65
C TYR A 76 10.30 40.18 -10.66
N PHE A 77 10.08 39.92 -9.37
CA PHE A 77 10.08 40.98 -8.35
C PHE A 77 11.46 41.57 -8.13
N ARG A 78 12.53 40.77 -8.21
CA ARG A 78 13.90 41.29 -8.15
C ARG A 78 14.18 42.24 -9.30
N ASP A 79 13.76 41.91 -10.51
CA ASP A 79 14.00 42.73 -11.70
C ASP A 79 13.13 44.00 -11.68
N LEU A 80 11.89 43.92 -11.19
CA LEU A 80 11.04 45.08 -10.90
C LEU A 80 11.72 46.05 -9.91
N LEU A 81 12.28 45.53 -8.82
CA LEU A 81 12.97 46.34 -7.79
C LEU A 81 14.31 46.93 -8.28
N ALA A 82 14.86 46.40 -9.37
CA ALA A 82 16.10 46.87 -10.00
C ALA A 82 15.82 47.83 -11.19
N ASP A 83 14.60 48.36 -11.29
CA ASP A 83 14.15 49.25 -12.37
C ASP A 83 14.35 48.67 -13.78
N LYS A 84 14.35 47.34 -13.92
CA LYS A 84 14.40 46.70 -15.24
C LYS A 84 13.02 46.71 -15.88
N GLN A 85 13.01 46.71 -17.22
CA GLN A 85 11.76 46.55 -17.96
C GLN A 85 11.18 45.14 -17.73
N ILE A 86 9.96 45.09 -17.20
CA ILE A 86 9.20 43.88 -16.92
C ILE A 86 7.82 43.96 -17.54
N ASN A 87 7.14 42.82 -17.71
CA ASN A 87 5.75 42.78 -18.15
C ASN A 87 4.81 43.07 -16.97
N SER A 88 4.17 44.24 -16.95
CA SER A 88 3.25 44.61 -15.87
C SER A 88 1.98 43.75 -15.84
N ASP A 89 1.56 43.18 -16.97
CA ASP A 89 0.34 42.36 -17.04
C ASP A 89 0.48 41.03 -16.28
N SER A 90 1.73 40.56 -16.05
CA SER A 90 2.00 39.33 -15.30
C SER A 90 2.17 39.54 -13.79
N LEU A 91 2.03 40.78 -13.28
CA LEU A 91 2.27 41.12 -11.86
C LEU A 91 1.46 40.24 -10.91
N MET A 92 0.16 40.08 -11.15
CA MET A 92 -0.72 39.31 -10.25
C MET A 92 -0.38 37.82 -10.27
N HIS A 93 0.02 37.28 -11.43
CA HIS A 93 0.44 35.89 -11.56
C HIS A 93 1.71 35.63 -10.75
N HIS A 94 2.70 36.51 -10.84
CA HIS A 94 3.93 36.38 -10.04
C HIS A 94 3.65 36.64 -8.55
N TYR A 95 2.79 37.59 -8.19
CA TYR A 95 2.42 37.85 -6.79
C TYR A 95 1.82 36.61 -6.11
N LEU A 96 0.89 35.93 -6.78
CA LEU A 96 0.32 34.69 -6.28
C LEU A 96 1.39 33.60 -6.12
N ASN A 97 2.25 33.43 -7.12
CA ASN A 97 3.30 32.40 -7.07
C ASN A 97 4.44 32.71 -6.10
N LEU A 98 4.66 33.98 -5.74
CA LEU A 98 5.66 34.38 -4.76
C LEU A 98 5.28 33.93 -3.33
N THR A 99 3.98 33.92 -3.04
CA THR A 99 3.44 33.65 -1.70
C THR A 99 2.82 32.27 -1.56
N ARG A 100 2.76 31.50 -2.66
CA ARG A 100 2.21 30.15 -2.68
C ARG A 100 3.27 29.15 -2.25
N ASP A 101 2.92 28.35 -1.25
CA ASP A 101 3.77 27.29 -0.74
C ASP A 101 3.47 25.94 -1.40
N PHE A 102 4.48 25.08 -1.43
CA PHE A 102 4.41 23.72 -1.95
C PHE A 102 5.15 22.81 -0.97
N VAL A 103 4.42 21.84 -0.42
CA VAL A 103 4.92 20.91 0.59
C VAL A 103 4.62 19.49 0.16
N SER A 104 5.56 18.58 0.42
CA SER A 104 5.34 17.16 0.15
C SER A 104 4.56 16.53 1.31
N ILE A 105 3.38 15.99 1.01
CA ILE A 105 2.56 15.25 1.96
C ILE A 105 2.55 13.79 1.50
N GLN A 106 3.22 12.91 2.25
CA GLN A 106 3.36 11.51 1.88
C GLN A 106 2.12 10.71 2.27
N ASN A 107 1.74 9.74 1.45
CA ASN A 107 0.65 8.83 1.74
C ASN A 107 1.11 7.70 2.68
N VAL A 108 0.68 7.78 3.94
CA VAL A 108 1.09 6.85 5.00
C VAL A 108 0.08 5.74 5.29
N ALA A 109 -1.09 5.74 4.64
CA ALA A 109 -2.21 4.86 5.01
C ALA A 109 -1.87 3.36 4.91
N GLY A 110 -1.24 2.96 3.80
CA GLY A 110 -0.80 1.58 3.61
C GLY A 110 0.26 1.14 4.61
N TYR A 111 1.18 2.04 4.99
CA TYR A 111 2.22 1.78 5.98
C TYR A 111 1.65 1.67 7.40
N GLU A 112 0.69 2.52 7.78
CA GLU A 112 0.01 2.43 9.08
C GLU A 112 -0.85 1.17 9.17
N THR A 113 -1.47 0.75 8.06
CA THR A 113 -2.18 -0.53 8.00
C THR A 113 -1.22 -1.70 8.24
N LEU A 114 -0.09 -1.75 7.52
CA LEU A 114 0.95 -2.76 7.72
C LEU A 114 1.45 -2.79 9.17
N LYS A 115 1.74 -1.62 9.73
CA LYS A 115 2.20 -1.47 11.11
C LYS A 115 1.17 -1.94 12.13
N SER A 116 -0.12 -1.70 11.88
CA SER A 116 -1.21 -2.13 12.76
C SER A 116 -1.43 -3.64 12.76
N GLN A 117 -1.20 -4.29 11.61
CA GLN A 117 -1.34 -5.75 11.46
C GLN A 117 -0.08 -6.51 11.90
N GLY A 118 1.08 -5.86 11.89
CA GLY A 118 2.36 -6.46 12.19
C GLY A 118 3.00 -7.12 10.97
N LEU A 119 4.30 -7.41 11.06
CA LEU A 119 5.05 -8.16 10.03
C LEU A 119 4.79 -9.68 10.13
N GLU A 120 3.84 -10.11 10.97
CA GLU A 120 3.44 -11.51 11.11
C GLU A 120 2.40 -11.96 10.07
N LEU A 121 2.10 -11.09 9.09
CA LEU A 121 1.39 -11.45 7.86
C LEU A 121 2.20 -12.45 7.01
#